data_AF-A0A1Q9LBY2-F1
#
_entry.id   AF-A0A1Q9LBY2-F1
#
_cell.length_a   1.000
_cell.length_b   1.000
_cell.length_c   1.000
_cell.angle_alpha   90.00
_cell.angle_beta   90.00
_cell.angle_gamma   90.00
#
_symmetry.space_group_name_H-M   'P 1'
#
loop_
_entity.id
_entity.type
_entity.pdbx_description
1 polymer ?
#
loop_
_entity_poly.entity_id
_entity_poly.type
_entity_poly.pdbx_seq_one_letter_code
_entity_poly.pdbx_strand_id
1 'polypeptide(L)'
;MPGPDLLRLRSRGHPGVRATHDRTLELTTDPDITARATCILGTGTEVVGPVPPAIAGLVDITITAAGHTAVVRALANSAWHPGTTAVVRRSPVRLPNTLATDADTTARDLPRDLVLALSNPDTEITTTITRAHDDTPRLVLFRLGDDRRLLAEVAAADAVVAEDDTARSVLSGLTAAHDALGALSTGARVLAVSSGEGPHPFAAAALSQDDRPEVEVLGLPPELAVASISPHWAPPLITGPQSRRDAAKLAAAHPAARVVFRTPGTSLARALDEAAKTAGTRTAAIGTDERPTWGPITELRTLTPRGDVFCALDPVQSEETAADPSAPEAFITALLSQSVSPTTLVKALSSLPGWSRKQAYDLVLRLNQR
;
A
#
# COMPACT_ATOMS: atom_id res chain seq x y z
N MET A 1 -23.84 -0.70 -21.50
CA MET A 1 -24.77 -0.25 -20.43
C MET A 1 -23.91 0.09 -19.24
N PRO A 2 -24.02 1.28 -18.62
CA PRO A 2 -23.33 1.51 -17.35
C PRO A 2 -23.75 0.43 -16.34
N GLY A 3 -22.80 -0.06 -15.55
CA GLY A 3 -23.05 -1.05 -14.51
C GLY A 3 -23.99 -0.52 -13.41
N PRO A 4 -24.41 -1.35 -12.45
CA PRO A 4 -25.23 -0.90 -11.34
C PRO A 4 -24.53 0.20 -10.53
N ASP A 5 -25.32 1.16 -10.03
CA ASP A 5 -24.85 2.22 -9.14
C ASP A 5 -24.23 1.61 -7.88
N LEU A 6 -22.96 1.92 -7.61
CA LEU A 6 -22.28 1.57 -6.36
C LEU A 6 -22.69 2.52 -5.24
N LEU A 7 -22.86 3.79 -5.57
CA LEU A 7 -23.25 4.86 -4.64
C LEU A 7 -23.93 5.98 -5.42
N ARG A 8 -24.94 6.59 -4.81
CA ARG A 8 -25.56 7.81 -5.29
C ARG A 8 -25.50 8.88 -4.21
N LEU A 9 -25.09 10.08 -4.61
CA LEU A 9 -25.05 11.27 -3.77
C LEU A 9 -26.00 12.32 -4.35
N ARG A 10 -26.67 13.05 -3.46
CA ARG A 10 -27.43 14.25 -3.78
C ARG A 10 -26.79 15.44 -3.07
N SER A 11 -26.61 16.52 -3.80
CA SER A 11 -26.10 17.79 -3.28
C SER A 11 -26.89 18.95 -3.88
N ARG A 12 -26.63 20.17 -3.40
CA ARG A 12 -27.19 21.41 -3.98
C ARG A 12 -26.09 22.30 -4.54
N GLY A 13 -26.45 23.06 -5.58
CA GLY A 13 -25.60 24.15 -6.05
C GLY A 13 -25.43 25.24 -5.00
N HIS A 14 -24.47 26.12 -5.20
CA HIS A 14 -24.22 27.23 -4.28
C HIS A 14 -23.60 28.44 -5.00
N PRO A 15 -24.00 29.69 -4.67
CA PRO A 15 -23.44 30.91 -5.29
C PRO A 15 -21.92 31.05 -5.15
N GLY A 16 -21.32 30.37 -4.18
CA GLY A 16 -19.87 30.31 -3.95
C GLY A 16 -19.10 29.35 -4.87
N VAL A 17 -19.77 28.47 -5.63
CA VAL A 17 -19.10 27.50 -6.51
C VAL A 17 -18.34 28.21 -7.61
N ARG A 18 -17.06 27.85 -7.77
CA ARG A 18 -16.19 28.38 -8.84
C ARG A 18 -15.58 27.27 -9.70
N ALA A 19 -15.35 26.09 -9.12
CA ALA A 19 -14.74 24.94 -9.79
C ALA A 19 -13.47 25.30 -10.58
N THR A 20 -12.48 25.88 -9.91
CA THR A 20 -11.22 26.35 -10.52
C THR A 20 -9.97 25.64 -10.01
N HIS A 21 -10.12 24.77 -9.00
CA HIS A 21 -9.01 23.99 -8.47
C HIS A 21 -8.51 22.97 -9.50
N ASP A 22 -7.19 22.90 -9.69
CA ASP A 22 -6.52 22.12 -10.74
C ASP A 22 -6.03 20.74 -10.26
N ARG A 23 -6.39 20.34 -9.04
CA ARG A 23 -5.96 19.06 -8.44
C ARG A 23 -7.08 18.27 -7.80
N THR A 24 -8.23 18.88 -7.53
CA THR A 24 -9.31 18.22 -6.80
C THR A 24 -10.66 18.75 -7.24
N LEU A 25 -11.68 17.95 -6.99
CA LEU A 25 -13.07 18.35 -6.89
C LEU A 25 -13.67 17.79 -5.59
N GLU A 26 -14.73 18.42 -5.10
CA GLU A 26 -15.27 18.12 -3.77
C GLU A 26 -16.79 18.28 -3.71
N LEU A 27 -17.45 17.32 -3.05
CA LEU A 27 -18.85 17.40 -2.63
C LEU A 27 -18.85 17.40 -1.10
N THR A 28 -19.26 18.52 -0.50
CA THR A 28 -19.19 18.70 0.96
C THR A 28 -20.54 18.43 1.62
N THR A 29 -20.50 17.91 2.85
CA THR A 29 -21.69 17.77 3.71
C THR A 29 -22.09 19.10 4.35
N ASP A 30 -21.17 20.08 4.40
CA ASP A 30 -21.47 21.43 4.88
C ASP A 30 -22.51 22.08 3.96
N PRO A 31 -23.61 22.65 4.47
CA PRO A 31 -24.60 23.35 3.64
C PRO A 31 -24.07 24.63 2.99
N ASP A 32 -22.99 25.23 3.52
CA ASP A 32 -22.48 26.53 3.07
C ASP A 32 -20.96 26.47 2.79
N ILE A 33 -20.50 27.35 1.90
CA ILE A 33 -19.09 27.45 1.50
C ILE A 33 -18.69 28.90 1.25
N THR A 34 -17.44 29.21 1.57
CA THR A 34 -16.86 30.52 1.23
C THR A 34 -16.48 30.60 -0.25
N ALA A 35 -16.39 31.81 -0.80
CA ALA A 35 -15.91 32.03 -2.18
C ALA A 35 -14.46 31.58 -2.44
N ARG A 36 -13.69 31.20 -1.40
CA ARG A 36 -12.34 30.64 -1.52
C ARG A 36 -12.35 29.12 -1.79
N ALA A 37 -13.51 28.47 -1.68
CA ALA A 37 -13.67 27.05 -1.96
C ALA A 37 -13.60 26.76 -3.46
N THR A 38 -12.38 26.68 -3.99
CA THR A 38 -12.13 26.54 -5.44
C THR A 38 -12.36 25.11 -5.96
N CYS A 39 -12.42 24.10 -5.09
CA CYS A 39 -12.65 22.70 -5.43
C CYS A 39 -14.10 22.22 -5.24
N ILE A 40 -14.95 22.96 -4.49
CA ILE A 40 -16.29 22.49 -4.16
C ILE A 40 -17.24 22.66 -5.35
N LEU A 41 -17.98 21.59 -5.64
CA LEU A 41 -18.98 21.50 -6.71
C LEU A 41 -20.41 21.56 -6.17
N GLY A 42 -20.64 21.09 -4.93
CA GLY A 42 -21.96 21.03 -4.32
C GLY A 42 -21.89 20.95 -2.80
N THR A 43 -22.92 21.47 -2.15
CA THR A 43 -23.05 21.57 -0.69
C THR A 43 -24.20 20.70 -0.17
N GLY A 44 -24.25 20.48 1.15
CA GLY A 44 -25.31 19.68 1.79
C GLY A 44 -25.40 18.26 1.23
N THR A 45 -24.25 17.65 0.91
CA THR A 45 -24.19 16.35 0.25
C THR A 45 -24.69 15.24 1.16
N GLU A 46 -25.60 14.41 0.65
CA GLU A 46 -26.14 13.25 1.35
C GLU A 46 -26.13 12.00 0.45
N VAL A 47 -26.08 10.82 1.07
CA VAL A 47 -26.18 9.55 0.35
C VAL A 47 -27.66 9.25 0.08
N VAL A 48 -27.97 8.83 -1.14
CA VAL A 48 -29.32 8.45 -1.56
C VAL A 48 -29.39 6.94 -1.79
N GLY A 49 -30.31 6.27 -1.10
CA GLY A 49 -30.54 4.84 -1.25
C GLY A 49 -29.63 3.99 -0.36
N PRO A 50 -29.35 2.73 -0.76
CA PRO A 50 -28.47 1.84 -0.02
C PRO A 50 -27.07 2.43 0.13
N VAL A 51 -26.54 2.41 1.36
CA VAL A 51 -25.21 2.94 1.67
C VAL A 51 -24.22 1.77 1.70
N PRO A 52 -23.26 1.67 0.76
CA PRO A 52 -22.20 0.67 0.88
C PRO A 52 -21.31 0.98 2.10
N PRO A 53 -20.65 -0.02 2.70
CA PRO A 53 -19.73 0.24 3.81
C PRO A 53 -18.48 1.02 3.37
N ALA A 54 -18.03 0.82 2.13
CA ALA A 54 -16.91 1.48 1.47
C ALA A 54 -16.98 1.21 -0.05
N ILE A 55 -16.12 1.87 -0.84
CA ILE A 55 -16.00 1.67 -2.29
C ILE A 55 -14.52 1.53 -2.62
N ALA A 56 -14.19 0.55 -3.47
CA ALA A 56 -12.83 0.27 -3.92
C ALA A 56 -12.77 0.09 -5.44
N GLY A 57 -11.56 0.10 -6.02
CA GLY A 57 -11.33 -0.15 -7.44
C GLY A 57 -11.65 1.05 -8.34
N LEU A 58 -11.49 0.85 -9.66
CA LEU A 58 -11.71 1.89 -10.64
C LEU A 58 -13.20 2.24 -10.75
N VAL A 59 -13.51 3.52 -10.80
CA VAL A 59 -14.89 4.03 -10.85
C VAL A 59 -15.05 5.17 -11.85
N ASP A 60 -16.24 5.24 -12.45
CA ASP A 60 -16.71 6.42 -13.17
C ASP A 60 -17.69 7.19 -12.25
N ILE A 61 -17.32 8.44 -11.95
CA ILE A 61 -18.09 9.37 -11.12
C ILE A 61 -18.82 10.33 -12.05
N THR A 62 -20.12 10.12 -12.24
CA THR A 62 -20.96 10.92 -13.12
C THR A 62 -21.67 12.01 -12.32
N ILE A 63 -21.40 13.28 -12.64
CA ILE A 63 -22.00 14.46 -12.02
C ILE A 63 -23.00 15.05 -12.99
N THR A 64 -24.27 15.17 -12.61
CA THR A 64 -25.33 15.73 -13.44
C THR A 64 -26.07 16.85 -12.72
N ALA A 65 -26.26 17.98 -13.40
CA ALA A 65 -27.02 19.13 -12.91
C ALA A 65 -27.63 19.91 -14.09
N ALA A 66 -28.92 20.25 -13.98
CA ALA A 66 -29.66 21.03 -14.99
C ALA A 66 -29.51 20.52 -16.45
N GLY A 67 -29.42 19.20 -16.65
CA GLY A 67 -29.25 18.59 -17.98
C GLY A 67 -27.81 18.58 -18.51
N HIS A 68 -26.85 19.13 -17.77
CA HIS A 68 -25.42 19.02 -18.05
C HIS A 68 -24.80 17.87 -17.27
N THR A 69 -23.82 17.20 -17.87
CA THR A 69 -23.14 16.05 -17.27
C THR A 69 -21.63 16.14 -17.46
N ALA A 70 -20.89 15.67 -16.46
CA ALA A 70 -19.47 15.36 -16.56
C ALA A 70 -19.20 13.98 -15.95
N VAL A 71 -18.22 13.27 -16.48
CA VAL A 71 -17.77 11.98 -15.96
C VAL A 71 -16.31 12.13 -15.55
N VAL A 72 -15.98 11.64 -14.37
CA VAL A 72 -14.61 11.63 -13.82
C VAL A 72 -14.22 10.19 -13.56
N ARG A 73 -13.17 9.72 -14.23
CA ARG A 73 -12.60 8.41 -13.95
C ARG A 73 -11.55 8.52 -12.86
N ALA A 74 -11.66 7.67 -11.84
CA ALA A 74 -10.77 7.72 -10.68
C ALA A 74 -10.67 6.36 -9.99
N LEU A 75 -9.66 6.19 -9.14
CA LEU A 75 -9.48 5.01 -8.29
C LEU A 75 -10.11 5.27 -6.92
N ALA A 76 -11.17 4.53 -6.57
CA ALA A 76 -11.85 4.69 -5.29
C ALA A 76 -10.97 4.26 -4.11
N ASN A 77 -11.07 5.01 -3.01
CA ASN A 77 -10.33 4.75 -1.79
C ASN A 77 -11.23 4.02 -0.78
N SER A 78 -10.92 2.76 -0.49
CA SER A 78 -11.71 1.96 0.46
C SER A 78 -11.71 2.50 1.89
N ALA A 79 -10.73 3.33 2.27
CA ALA A 79 -10.74 3.98 3.58
C ALA A 79 -11.75 5.14 3.70
N TRP A 80 -12.33 5.62 2.60
CA TRP A 80 -13.34 6.66 2.63
C TRP A 80 -14.71 6.13 3.05
N HIS A 81 -15.41 6.95 3.83
CA HIS A 81 -16.68 6.58 4.45
C HIS A 81 -17.83 7.36 3.81
N PRO A 82 -18.84 6.68 3.23
CA PRO A 82 -20.05 7.34 2.76
C PRO A 82 -20.73 8.18 3.84
N GLY A 83 -21.26 9.33 3.43
CA GLY A 83 -21.86 10.31 4.35
C GLY A 83 -20.89 11.33 4.94
N THR A 84 -19.62 11.30 4.53
CA THR A 84 -18.64 12.36 4.80
C THR A 84 -18.34 13.17 3.54
N THR A 85 -17.64 14.30 3.68
CA THR A 85 -17.14 15.06 2.52
C THR A 85 -16.38 14.15 1.56
N ALA A 86 -16.74 14.22 0.28
CA ALA A 86 -16.16 13.42 -0.79
C ALA A 86 -15.21 14.28 -1.63
N VAL A 87 -13.91 14.14 -1.40
CA VAL A 87 -12.86 14.75 -2.22
C VAL A 87 -12.36 13.75 -3.23
N VAL A 88 -12.39 14.12 -4.52
CA VAL A 88 -11.77 13.37 -5.60
C VAL A 88 -10.49 14.09 -6.00
N ARG A 89 -9.36 13.38 -5.99
CA ARG A 89 -8.02 13.96 -6.17
C ARG A 89 -7.38 13.46 -7.45
N ARG A 90 -6.65 14.33 -8.12
CA ARG A 90 -5.70 13.94 -9.18
C ARG A 90 -4.47 13.23 -8.61
N SER A 91 -4.04 13.61 -7.40
CA SER A 91 -2.89 12.99 -6.73
C SER A 91 -3.23 11.63 -6.11
N PRO A 92 -2.25 10.76 -5.87
CA PRO A 92 -2.46 9.47 -5.21
C PRO A 92 -2.70 9.57 -3.68
N VAL A 93 -2.67 10.76 -3.09
CA VAL A 93 -2.77 10.93 -1.63
C VAL A 93 -4.16 10.52 -1.12
N ARG A 94 -4.20 9.54 -0.20
CA ARG A 94 -5.42 9.09 0.49
C ARG A 94 -5.54 9.73 1.87
N LEU A 95 -6.49 10.66 2.02
CA LEU A 95 -6.90 11.25 3.31
C LEU A 95 -8.29 10.75 3.71
N PRO A 96 -8.73 10.90 4.98
CA PRO A 96 -10.04 10.41 5.43
C PRO A 96 -11.24 10.90 4.62
N ASN A 97 -11.16 12.11 4.05
CA ASN A 97 -12.21 12.70 3.19
C ASN A 97 -12.02 12.39 1.69
N THR A 98 -11.05 11.55 1.32
CA THR A 98 -10.71 11.29 -0.09
C THR A 98 -11.52 10.13 -0.61
N LEU A 99 -12.60 10.40 -1.35
CA LEU A 99 -13.42 9.40 -2.03
C LEU A 99 -12.60 8.62 -3.06
N ALA A 100 -11.82 9.33 -3.87
CA ALA A 100 -11.05 8.72 -4.96
C ALA A 100 -9.77 9.50 -5.29
N THR A 101 -8.81 8.82 -5.90
CA THR A 101 -7.52 9.36 -6.34
C THR A 101 -7.33 9.14 -7.85
N ASP A 102 -6.23 9.68 -8.39
CA ASP A 102 -5.84 9.48 -9.80
C ASP A 102 -6.93 9.89 -10.79
N ALA A 103 -7.69 10.92 -10.40
CA ALA A 103 -8.74 11.46 -11.23
C ALA A 103 -8.18 12.05 -12.53
N ASP A 104 -8.77 11.65 -13.65
CA ASP A 104 -8.45 12.20 -14.98
C ASP A 104 -8.88 13.68 -15.10
N THR A 105 -9.94 14.04 -14.38
CA THR A 105 -10.63 15.32 -14.44
C THR A 105 -10.61 16.00 -13.07
N THR A 106 -10.38 17.31 -13.04
CA THR A 106 -10.47 18.13 -11.83
C THR A 106 -11.60 19.15 -11.91
N ALA A 107 -11.85 19.89 -10.83
CA ALA A 107 -12.88 20.93 -10.84
C ALA A 107 -12.68 21.94 -11.99
N ARG A 108 -11.42 22.31 -12.26
CA ARG A 108 -11.04 23.19 -13.37
C ARG A 108 -11.46 22.64 -14.74
N ASP A 109 -11.48 21.33 -14.92
CA ASP A 109 -11.64 20.71 -16.24
C ASP A 109 -13.12 20.50 -16.61
N LEU A 110 -14.04 20.77 -15.68
CA LEU A 110 -15.48 20.60 -15.90
C LEU A 110 -16.03 21.54 -16.99
N PRO A 111 -17.06 21.10 -17.75
CA PRO A 111 -17.77 21.93 -18.71
C PRO A 111 -18.31 23.21 -18.05
N ARG A 112 -18.17 24.36 -18.72
CA ARG A 112 -18.55 25.65 -18.13
C ARG A 112 -20.04 25.79 -17.89
N ASP A 113 -20.88 25.22 -18.76
CA ASP A 113 -22.33 25.22 -18.57
C ASP A 113 -22.74 24.42 -17.33
N LEU A 114 -22.06 23.30 -17.07
CA LEU A 114 -22.23 22.56 -15.82
C LEU A 114 -21.86 23.44 -14.62
N VAL A 115 -20.66 24.04 -14.62
CA VAL A 115 -20.21 24.90 -13.50
C VAL A 115 -21.17 26.09 -13.27
N LEU A 116 -21.70 26.69 -14.33
CA LEU A 116 -22.70 27.75 -14.24
C LEU A 116 -23.98 27.23 -13.56
N ALA A 117 -24.47 26.04 -13.92
CA ALA A 117 -25.61 25.42 -13.25
C ALA A 117 -25.33 25.15 -11.76
N LEU A 118 -24.15 24.62 -11.42
CA LEU A 118 -23.73 24.37 -10.04
C LEU A 118 -23.67 25.65 -9.17
N SER A 119 -23.57 26.83 -9.77
CA SER A 119 -23.56 28.10 -9.04
C SER A 119 -24.94 28.57 -8.58
N ASN A 120 -26.03 27.94 -9.06
CA ASN A 120 -27.39 28.27 -8.67
C ASN A 120 -27.83 27.43 -7.45
N PRO A 121 -28.23 28.06 -6.32
CA PRO A 121 -28.65 27.35 -5.11
C PRO A 121 -29.88 26.45 -5.29
N ASP A 122 -30.73 26.73 -6.27
CA ASP A 122 -31.93 25.93 -6.55
C ASP A 122 -31.61 24.68 -7.40
N THR A 123 -30.38 24.53 -7.88
CA THR A 123 -29.98 23.39 -8.71
C THR A 123 -29.67 22.19 -7.84
N GLU A 124 -30.41 21.10 -8.05
CA GLU A 124 -30.07 19.79 -7.51
C GLU A 124 -28.94 19.16 -8.33
N ILE A 125 -27.96 18.59 -7.63
CA ILE A 125 -26.82 17.90 -8.20
C ILE A 125 -26.98 16.42 -7.86
N THR A 126 -27.04 15.59 -8.88
CA THR A 126 -26.96 14.12 -8.71
C THR A 126 -25.57 13.66 -9.09
N THR A 127 -24.91 12.95 -8.17
CA THR A 127 -23.65 12.27 -8.46
C THR A 127 -23.82 10.77 -8.31
N THR A 128 -23.50 10.02 -9.36
CA THR A 128 -23.58 8.56 -9.37
C THR A 128 -22.20 7.97 -9.58
N ILE A 129 -21.84 6.99 -8.75
CA ILE A 129 -20.57 6.27 -8.83
C ILE A 129 -20.89 4.87 -9.36
N THR A 130 -20.22 4.47 -10.44
CA THR A 130 -20.36 3.15 -11.05
C THR A 130 -18.99 2.48 -11.21
N ARG A 131 -18.97 1.15 -11.33
CA ARG A 131 -17.75 0.40 -11.60
C ARG A 131 -17.21 0.75 -12.99
N ALA A 132 -15.92 1.07 -13.06
CA ALA A 132 -15.19 1.16 -14.31
C ALA A 132 -14.17 0.02 -14.38
N HIS A 133 -13.71 -0.27 -15.60
CA HIS A 133 -12.68 -1.27 -15.87
C HIS A 133 -11.66 -0.67 -16.84
N ASP A 134 -10.41 -1.08 -16.68
CA ASP A 134 -9.32 -0.85 -17.62
C ASP A 134 -8.52 -2.16 -17.78
N ASP A 135 -7.61 -2.19 -18.75
CA ASP A 135 -6.75 -3.36 -18.99
C ASP A 135 -5.47 -3.30 -18.15
N THR A 136 -5.42 -2.43 -17.14
CA THR A 136 -4.23 -2.25 -16.30
C THR A 136 -4.24 -3.32 -15.20
N PRO A 137 -3.28 -4.25 -15.18
CA PRO A 137 -3.23 -5.28 -14.16
C PRO A 137 -2.98 -4.66 -12.78
N ARG A 138 -3.83 -5.00 -11.81
CA ARG A 138 -3.78 -4.44 -10.45
C ARG A 138 -3.72 -5.54 -9.41
N LEU A 139 -2.70 -5.50 -8.56
CA LEU A 139 -2.54 -6.39 -7.42
C LEU A 139 -2.79 -5.62 -6.12
N VAL A 140 -3.79 -6.05 -5.35
CA VAL A 140 -4.09 -5.48 -4.04
C VAL A 140 -3.65 -6.47 -2.98
N LEU A 141 -2.61 -6.12 -2.23
CA LEU A 141 -2.15 -6.86 -1.06
C LEU A 141 -2.90 -6.34 0.17
N PHE A 142 -3.79 -7.14 0.74
CA PHE A 142 -4.64 -6.74 1.87
C PHE A 142 -4.27 -7.49 3.15
N ARG A 143 -3.90 -6.74 4.18
CA ARG A 143 -3.76 -7.24 5.55
C ARG A 143 -5.10 -7.16 6.26
N LEU A 144 -5.57 -8.30 6.77
CA LEU A 144 -6.79 -8.36 7.58
C LEU A 144 -6.73 -7.39 8.78
N GLY A 145 -7.87 -6.77 9.09
CA GLY A 145 -7.99 -5.81 10.19
C GLY A 145 -9.13 -4.80 10.05
N ASP A 146 -9.66 -4.63 8.83
CA ASP A 146 -10.81 -3.77 8.55
C ASP A 146 -11.82 -4.50 7.63
N ASP A 147 -12.89 -5.02 8.22
CA ASP A 147 -13.91 -5.80 7.53
C ASP A 147 -14.67 -4.96 6.48
N ARG A 148 -14.85 -3.66 6.72
CA ARG A 148 -15.58 -2.79 5.80
C ARG A 148 -14.77 -2.58 4.52
N ARG A 149 -13.47 -2.30 4.68
CA ARG A 149 -12.55 -2.21 3.55
C ARG A 149 -12.46 -3.54 2.84
N LEU A 150 -12.26 -4.64 3.56
CA LEU A 150 -12.18 -5.97 2.97
C LEU A 150 -13.40 -6.28 2.08
N LEU A 151 -14.62 -6.03 2.56
CA LEU A 151 -15.84 -6.26 1.78
C LEU A 151 -15.88 -5.43 0.49
N ALA A 152 -15.48 -4.15 0.56
CA ALA A 152 -15.42 -3.29 -0.62
C ALA A 152 -14.36 -3.76 -1.63
N GLU A 153 -13.20 -4.19 -1.12
CA GLU A 153 -12.09 -4.70 -1.93
C GLU A 153 -12.45 -6.00 -2.63
N VAL A 154 -13.09 -6.95 -1.92
CA VAL A 154 -13.62 -8.20 -2.46
C VAL A 154 -14.66 -7.92 -3.55
N ALA A 155 -15.61 -7.01 -3.29
CA ALA A 155 -16.64 -6.64 -4.25
C ALA A 155 -16.11 -5.91 -5.50
N ALA A 156 -14.86 -5.43 -5.46
CA ALA A 156 -14.20 -4.76 -6.57
C ALA A 156 -13.13 -5.63 -7.25
N ALA A 157 -12.86 -6.84 -6.75
CA ALA A 157 -11.86 -7.73 -7.30
C ALA A 157 -12.47 -8.66 -8.36
N ASP A 158 -11.73 -8.89 -9.44
CA ASP A 158 -12.07 -9.91 -10.44
C ASP A 158 -11.67 -11.31 -9.95
N ALA A 159 -10.64 -11.38 -9.09
CA ALA A 159 -10.19 -12.59 -8.43
C ALA A 159 -9.72 -12.29 -7.00
N VAL A 160 -9.98 -13.23 -6.09
CA VAL A 160 -9.54 -13.17 -4.69
C VAL A 160 -8.68 -14.38 -4.37
N VAL A 161 -7.57 -14.15 -3.68
CA VAL A 161 -6.60 -15.15 -3.23
C VAL A 161 -6.40 -15.02 -1.73
N ALA A 162 -6.43 -16.15 -1.03
CA ALA A 162 -6.05 -16.23 0.39
C ALA A 162 -4.61 -16.75 0.51
N GLU A 163 -3.71 -15.91 1.04
CA GLU A 163 -2.28 -16.25 1.22
C GLU A 163 -2.04 -17.21 2.39
N ASP A 164 -2.95 -17.26 3.37
CA ASP A 164 -2.83 -18.10 4.56
C ASP A 164 -4.18 -18.67 5.04
N ASP A 165 -4.12 -19.61 5.99
CA ASP A 165 -5.29 -20.35 6.47
C ASP A 165 -6.32 -19.45 7.17
N THR A 166 -5.87 -18.42 7.90
CA THR A 166 -6.77 -17.47 8.55
C THR A 166 -7.48 -16.61 7.51
N ALA A 167 -6.77 -16.09 6.51
CA ALA A 167 -7.39 -15.40 5.38
C ALA A 167 -8.40 -16.29 4.64
N ARG A 168 -8.06 -17.57 4.44
CA ARG A 168 -8.97 -18.55 3.80
C ARG A 168 -10.23 -18.79 4.62
N SER A 169 -10.12 -18.82 5.95
CA SER A 169 -11.27 -18.93 6.83
C SER A 169 -12.18 -17.70 6.75
N VAL A 170 -11.61 -16.49 6.74
CA VAL A 170 -12.38 -15.23 6.64
C VAL A 170 -13.06 -15.11 5.28
N LEU A 171 -12.38 -15.53 4.20
CA LEU A 171 -12.89 -15.49 2.83
C LEU A 171 -13.79 -16.68 2.48
N SER A 172 -14.07 -17.60 3.42
CA SER A 172 -14.91 -18.76 3.15
C SER A 172 -16.31 -18.31 2.68
N GLY A 173 -16.63 -18.60 1.41
CA GLY A 173 -17.86 -18.14 0.74
C GLY A 173 -17.72 -16.93 -0.19
N LEU A 174 -16.54 -16.31 -0.31
CA LEU A 174 -16.27 -15.10 -1.11
C LEU A 174 -15.34 -15.32 -2.32
N THR A 175 -15.44 -16.49 -2.96
CA THR A 175 -14.72 -16.95 -4.18
C THR A 175 -13.20 -17.21 -4.07
N ALA A 176 -12.73 -18.16 -4.89
CA ALA A 176 -11.33 -18.45 -5.20
C ALA A 176 -11.20 -18.52 -6.72
N ALA A 177 -10.35 -17.70 -7.32
CA ALA A 177 -10.00 -17.87 -8.73
C ALA A 177 -9.05 -19.06 -8.86
N HIS A 178 -9.35 -19.99 -9.78
CA HIS A 178 -8.48 -21.14 -10.03
C HIS A 178 -7.15 -20.73 -10.71
N ASP A 179 -7.12 -19.58 -11.40
CA ASP A 179 -5.94 -19.02 -12.06
C ASP A 179 -5.87 -17.49 -11.91
N ALA A 180 -5.53 -17.05 -10.69
CA ALA A 180 -5.41 -15.62 -10.39
C ALA A 180 -4.20 -14.96 -11.09
N LEU A 181 -3.12 -15.70 -11.36
CA LEU A 181 -1.95 -15.18 -12.10
C LEU A 181 -2.29 -14.96 -13.58
N GLY A 182 -3.01 -15.89 -14.20
CA GLY A 182 -3.51 -15.73 -15.56
C GLY A 182 -4.47 -14.54 -15.67
N ALA A 183 -5.42 -14.41 -14.72
CA ALA A 183 -6.31 -13.25 -14.68
C ALA A 183 -5.54 -11.93 -14.60
N LEU A 184 -4.57 -11.84 -13.69
CA LEU A 184 -3.71 -10.65 -13.55
C LEU A 184 -2.98 -10.34 -14.86
N SER A 185 -2.42 -11.33 -15.56
CA SER A 185 -1.75 -11.12 -16.85
C SER A 185 -2.65 -10.62 -17.98
N THR A 186 -3.98 -10.72 -17.80
CA THR A 186 -4.99 -10.21 -18.75
C THR A 186 -5.58 -8.85 -18.33
N GLY A 187 -4.95 -8.16 -17.37
CA GLY A 187 -5.38 -6.85 -16.89
C GLY A 187 -6.36 -6.89 -15.73
N ALA A 188 -6.63 -8.07 -15.14
CA ALA A 188 -7.58 -8.18 -14.04
C ALA A 188 -7.06 -7.54 -12.75
N ARG A 189 -8.00 -7.15 -11.89
CA ARG A 189 -7.74 -6.71 -10.53
C ARG A 189 -7.83 -7.88 -9.55
N VAL A 190 -6.69 -8.26 -8.99
CA VAL A 190 -6.58 -9.38 -8.06
C VAL A 190 -6.34 -8.89 -6.63
N LEU A 191 -7.15 -9.40 -5.70
CA LEU A 191 -7.02 -9.16 -4.27
C LEU A 191 -6.34 -10.36 -3.60
N ALA A 192 -5.15 -10.17 -3.03
CA ALA A 192 -4.44 -11.14 -2.22
C ALA A 192 -4.57 -10.77 -0.73
N VAL A 193 -5.20 -11.64 0.06
CA VAL A 193 -5.53 -11.37 1.47
C VAL A 193 -4.64 -12.21 2.39
N SER A 194 -4.09 -11.58 3.42
CA SER A 194 -3.22 -12.22 4.41
C SER A 194 -3.55 -11.78 5.84
N SER A 195 -3.27 -12.63 6.84
CA SER A 195 -3.50 -12.39 8.27
C SER A 195 -2.22 -12.10 9.05
N GLY A 196 -1.11 -12.78 8.74
CA GLY A 196 0.20 -12.57 9.38
C GLY A 196 1.35 -12.31 8.41
N GLU A 197 2.51 -11.97 8.94
CA GLU A 197 3.74 -11.95 8.15
C GLU A 197 4.02 -13.34 7.59
N GLY A 198 4.55 -13.43 6.38
CA GLY A 198 4.97 -14.72 5.84
C GLY A 198 5.54 -14.58 4.43
N PRO A 199 6.13 -15.66 3.89
CA PRO A 199 6.13 -15.77 2.45
C PRO A 199 4.66 -15.81 2.02
N HIS A 200 4.31 -14.91 1.11
CA HIS A 200 3.01 -14.82 0.47
C HIS A 200 3.21 -15.36 -0.96
N PRO A 201 3.07 -16.68 -1.21
CA PRO A 201 3.56 -17.30 -2.42
C PRO A 201 2.89 -16.75 -3.68
N PHE A 202 1.60 -16.41 -3.60
CA PHE A 202 0.90 -15.81 -4.72
C PHE A 202 1.42 -14.40 -4.99
N ALA A 203 1.48 -13.54 -3.97
CA ALA A 203 2.05 -12.20 -4.10
C ALA A 203 3.48 -12.24 -4.63
N ALA A 204 4.34 -13.13 -4.11
CA ALA A 204 5.71 -13.29 -4.59
C ALA A 204 5.76 -13.68 -6.08
N ALA A 205 4.91 -14.62 -6.51
CA ALA A 205 4.81 -15.01 -7.92
C ALA A 205 4.30 -13.86 -8.81
N ALA A 206 3.27 -13.13 -8.39
CA ALA A 206 2.71 -12.00 -9.12
C ALA A 206 3.72 -10.84 -9.24
N LEU A 207 4.46 -10.55 -8.17
CA LEU A 207 5.48 -9.49 -8.13
C LEU A 207 6.75 -9.84 -8.91
N SER A 208 6.93 -11.13 -9.25
CA SER A 208 8.06 -11.62 -10.04
C SER A 208 7.79 -11.64 -11.55
N GLN A 209 6.59 -11.26 -12.00
CA GLN A 209 6.27 -11.16 -13.43
C GLN A 209 7.02 -9.99 -14.08
N ASP A 210 7.46 -10.17 -15.33
CA ASP A 210 8.13 -9.12 -16.10
C ASP A 210 7.22 -7.90 -16.31
N ASP A 211 5.94 -8.15 -16.63
CA ASP A 211 4.90 -7.12 -16.68
C ASP A 211 4.25 -6.97 -15.30
N ARG A 212 4.97 -6.26 -14.44
CA ARG A 212 4.60 -6.12 -13.04
C ARG A 212 3.32 -5.28 -12.88
N PRO A 213 2.30 -5.76 -12.14
CA PRO A 213 1.05 -5.03 -11.95
C PRO A 213 1.25 -3.72 -11.16
N GLU A 214 0.29 -2.82 -11.26
CA GLU A 214 0.15 -1.75 -10.26
C GLU A 214 -0.19 -2.37 -8.91
N VAL A 215 0.54 -1.97 -7.86
CA VAL A 215 0.41 -2.58 -6.53
C VAL A 215 -0.19 -1.60 -5.53
N GLU A 216 -1.22 -2.05 -4.83
CA GLU A 216 -1.74 -1.41 -3.63
C GLU A 216 -1.49 -2.30 -2.41
N VAL A 217 -1.12 -1.74 -1.28
CA VAL A 217 -0.92 -2.44 -0.01
C VAL A 217 -1.80 -1.81 1.06
N LEU A 218 -2.84 -2.55 1.45
CA LEU A 218 -3.89 -2.06 2.35
C LEU A 218 -3.79 -2.74 3.71
N GLY A 219 -4.11 -2.01 4.77
CA GLY A 219 -4.13 -2.54 6.14
C GLY A 219 -2.75 -2.69 6.80
N LEU A 220 -1.69 -2.16 6.17
CA LEU A 220 -0.35 -2.09 6.74
C LEU A 220 0.11 -0.64 6.93
N PRO A 221 0.90 -0.34 7.97
CA PRO A 221 1.59 0.94 8.06
C PRO A 221 2.65 1.07 6.94
N PRO A 222 3.05 2.29 6.55
CA PRO A 222 3.91 2.52 5.39
C PRO A 222 5.23 1.74 5.39
N GLU A 223 5.86 1.56 6.56
CA GLU A 223 7.10 0.78 6.71
C GLU A 223 6.93 -0.71 6.36
N LEU A 224 5.77 -1.29 6.64
CA LEU A 224 5.45 -2.66 6.26
C LEU A 224 4.92 -2.74 4.83
N ALA A 225 4.25 -1.68 4.35
CA ALA A 225 3.80 -1.60 2.97
C ALA A 225 4.96 -1.61 1.98
N VAL A 226 6.01 -0.81 2.20
CA VAL A 226 7.20 -0.87 1.33
C VAL A 226 7.88 -2.23 1.39
N ALA A 227 7.83 -2.92 2.53
CA ALA A 227 8.41 -4.25 2.65
C ALA A 227 7.62 -5.30 1.85
N SER A 228 6.30 -5.21 1.76
CA SER A 228 5.49 -6.29 1.17
C SER A 228 5.54 -6.38 -0.35
N ILE A 229 6.05 -5.36 -1.05
CA ILE A 229 6.02 -5.31 -2.51
C ILE A 229 7.29 -5.84 -3.19
N SER A 230 8.18 -6.49 -2.46
CA SER A 230 9.35 -7.12 -3.06
C SER A 230 9.06 -8.57 -3.45
N PRO A 231 9.50 -9.02 -4.65
CA PRO A 231 9.32 -10.41 -5.08
C PRO A 231 10.16 -11.40 -4.26
N HIS A 232 11.20 -10.91 -3.58
CA HIS A 232 12.11 -11.73 -2.78
C HIS A 232 11.68 -11.72 -1.33
N TRP A 233 10.99 -12.77 -0.88
CA TRP A 233 10.61 -12.85 0.52
C TRP A 233 11.84 -12.86 1.44
N ALA A 234 11.80 -11.98 2.44
CA ALA A 234 12.73 -11.90 3.54
C ALA A 234 12.05 -11.18 4.72
N PRO A 235 12.40 -11.51 5.97
CA PRO A 235 11.86 -10.85 7.15
C PRO A 235 12.26 -9.36 7.14
N PRO A 236 11.31 -8.44 7.44
CA PRO A 236 11.61 -7.02 7.49
C PRO A 236 12.38 -6.67 8.76
N LEU A 237 13.52 -6.02 8.61
CA LEU A 237 14.25 -5.36 9.69
C LEU A 237 13.93 -3.86 9.67
N ILE A 238 12.92 -3.47 10.45
CA ILE A 238 12.46 -2.08 10.52
C ILE A 238 13.34 -1.28 11.46
N THR A 239 13.86 -0.18 10.94
CA THR A 239 14.69 0.75 11.71
C THR A 239 14.00 2.09 11.88
N GLY A 240 14.32 2.78 12.98
CA GLY A 240 13.98 4.19 13.13
C GLY A 240 14.73 5.07 12.12
N PRO A 241 14.65 6.40 12.25
CA PRO A 241 15.45 7.30 11.42
C PRO A 241 16.95 6.97 11.52
N GLN A 242 17.56 6.61 10.39
CA GLN A 242 18.97 6.26 10.30
C GLN A 242 19.71 7.26 9.41
N SER A 243 21.01 7.43 9.64
CA SER A 243 21.85 8.02 8.60
C SER A 243 21.94 7.06 7.41
N ARG A 244 22.14 7.59 6.20
CA ARG A 244 22.32 6.73 5.00
C ARG A 244 23.42 5.68 5.14
N ARG A 245 24.47 5.99 5.92
CA ARG A 245 25.58 5.06 6.17
C ARG A 245 25.18 3.95 7.12
N ASP A 246 24.37 4.25 8.13
CA ASP A 246 23.94 3.26 9.12
C ASP A 246 22.93 2.29 8.51
N ALA A 247 21.99 2.79 7.69
CA ALA A 247 21.08 1.94 6.91
C ALA A 247 21.84 0.98 5.98
N ALA A 248 22.84 1.50 5.25
CA ALA A 248 23.65 0.69 4.34
C ALA A 248 24.52 -0.35 5.07
N LYS A 249 25.11 0.02 6.21
CA LYS A 249 25.84 -0.92 7.07
C LYS A 249 24.94 -2.02 7.63
N LEU A 250 23.72 -1.67 8.02
CA LEU A 250 22.76 -2.65 8.54
C LEU A 250 22.36 -3.63 7.44
N ALA A 251 22.07 -3.15 6.22
CA ALA A 251 21.80 -4.03 5.09
C ALA A 251 22.99 -4.96 4.76
N ALA A 252 24.23 -4.45 4.85
CA ALA A 252 25.42 -5.28 4.66
C ALA A 252 25.61 -6.32 5.79
N ALA A 253 25.22 -5.99 7.02
CA ALA A 253 25.30 -6.89 8.17
C ALA A 253 24.19 -7.96 8.18
N HIS A 254 23.07 -7.70 7.51
CA HIS A 254 21.91 -8.59 7.44
C HIS A 254 21.52 -8.88 5.98
N PRO A 255 22.38 -9.56 5.20
CA PRO A 255 22.18 -9.74 3.76
C PRO A 255 20.96 -10.58 3.38
N ALA A 256 20.39 -11.35 4.32
CA ALA A 256 19.17 -12.14 4.14
C ALA A 256 17.89 -11.43 4.63
N ALA A 257 18.00 -10.23 5.21
CA ALA A 257 16.87 -9.47 5.71
C ALA A 257 16.51 -8.32 4.77
N ARG A 258 15.24 -7.90 4.80
CA ARG A 258 14.79 -6.69 4.11
C ARG A 258 14.94 -5.50 5.05
N VAL A 259 15.94 -4.66 4.83
CA VAL A 259 16.18 -3.50 5.72
C VAL A 259 15.25 -2.36 5.34
N VAL A 260 14.40 -1.96 6.28
CA VAL A 260 13.47 -0.84 6.11
C VAL A 260 13.95 0.35 6.94
N PHE A 261 14.06 1.51 6.31
CA PHE A 261 14.48 2.75 6.96
C PHE A 261 13.72 3.96 6.41
N ARG A 262 13.71 5.04 7.19
CA ARG A 262 13.13 6.33 6.78
C ARG A 262 14.22 7.31 6.40
N THR A 263 14.03 8.05 5.31
CA THR A 263 14.95 9.10 4.85
C THR A 263 14.21 10.27 4.23
N PRO A 264 14.71 11.51 4.33
CA PRO A 264 14.17 12.63 3.56
C PRO A 264 14.23 12.34 2.05
N GLY A 265 13.18 12.66 1.30
CA GLY A 265 13.14 12.44 -0.15
C GLY A 265 14.28 13.12 -0.91
N THR A 266 14.77 14.26 -0.42
CA THR A 266 15.96 14.96 -0.94
C THR A 266 17.27 14.18 -0.76
N SER A 267 17.28 13.19 0.13
CA SER A 267 18.42 12.31 0.42
C SER A 267 18.26 10.91 -0.17
N LEU A 268 17.12 10.59 -0.78
CA LEU A 268 16.80 9.25 -1.30
C LEU A 268 17.90 8.71 -2.22
N ALA A 269 18.26 9.48 -3.25
CA ALA A 269 19.27 9.07 -4.23
C ALA A 269 20.60 8.69 -3.56
N ARG A 270 21.06 9.52 -2.61
CA ARG A 270 22.31 9.27 -1.86
C ARG A 270 22.21 8.07 -0.93
N ALA A 271 21.03 7.80 -0.39
CA ALA A 271 20.80 6.64 0.46
C ALA A 271 20.83 5.34 -0.34
N LEU A 272 20.18 5.32 -1.50
CA LEU A 272 20.19 4.16 -2.40
C LEU A 272 21.59 3.91 -3.00
N ASP A 273 22.31 4.96 -3.40
CA ASP A 273 23.68 4.84 -3.90
C ASP A 273 24.63 4.24 -2.85
N GLU A 274 24.50 4.67 -1.59
CA GLU A 274 25.29 4.15 -0.47
C GLU A 274 24.93 2.68 -0.16
N ALA A 275 23.64 2.33 -0.19
CA ALA A 275 23.16 0.97 0.02
C ALA A 275 23.67 0.03 -1.09
N ALA A 276 23.56 0.43 -2.36
CA ALA A 276 24.07 -0.35 -3.49
C ALA A 276 25.59 -0.56 -3.40
N LYS A 277 26.34 0.48 -3.01
CA LYS A 277 27.80 0.41 -2.86
C LYS A 277 28.23 -0.48 -1.69
N THR A 278 27.57 -0.36 -0.54
CA THR A 278 28.03 -0.97 0.73
C THR A 278 27.42 -2.34 0.96
N ALA A 279 26.13 -2.52 0.67
CA ALA A 279 25.43 -3.78 0.87
C ALA A 279 25.34 -4.63 -0.41
N GLY A 280 25.52 -4.04 -1.59
CA GLY A 280 25.42 -4.76 -2.87
C GLY A 280 23.98 -4.99 -3.35
N THR A 281 22.99 -4.43 -2.66
CA THR A 281 21.58 -4.49 -3.07
C THR A 281 21.34 -3.73 -4.38
N ARG A 282 20.44 -4.23 -5.22
CA ARG A 282 20.17 -3.70 -6.57
C ARG A 282 18.76 -3.21 -6.78
N THR A 283 17.85 -3.67 -5.94
CA THR A 283 16.42 -3.37 -5.98
C THR A 283 15.97 -2.90 -4.62
N ALA A 284 14.94 -2.07 -4.61
CA ALA A 284 14.35 -1.58 -3.38
C ALA A 284 12.87 -1.28 -3.63
N ALA A 285 12.15 -1.04 -2.55
CA ALA A 285 10.85 -0.39 -2.57
C ALA A 285 10.94 0.96 -1.86
N ILE A 286 10.14 1.92 -2.30
CA ILE A 286 9.97 3.23 -1.66
C ILE A 286 8.49 3.58 -1.56
N GLY A 287 8.11 4.34 -0.54
CA GLY A 287 6.72 4.74 -0.38
C GLY A 287 6.47 5.57 0.87
N THR A 288 5.28 6.16 0.93
CA THR A 288 4.80 6.95 2.08
C THR A 288 3.39 6.55 2.50
N ASP A 289 2.74 5.69 1.73
CA ASP A 289 1.34 5.33 1.85
C ASP A 289 1.12 3.90 1.33
N GLU A 290 -0.15 3.58 1.07
CA GLU A 290 -0.62 2.30 0.57
C GLU A 290 -0.20 1.98 -0.88
N ARG A 291 0.58 2.83 -1.55
CA ARG A 291 1.04 2.60 -2.93
C ARG A 291 2.54 2.78 -3.10
N PRO A 292 3.32 1.90 -2.44
CA PRO A 292 4.76 1.90 -2.61
C PRO A 292 5.15 1.49 -4.04
N THR A 293 6.31 1.95 -4.48
CA THR A 293 6.92 1.63 -5.78
C THR A 293 8.17 0.80 -5.55
N TRP A 294 8.33 -0.29 -6.29
CA TRP A 294 9.54 -1.13 -6.26
C TRP A 294 10.21 -1.12 -7.62
N GLY A 295 11.54 -1.27 -7.62
CA GLY A 295 12.28 -1.38 -8.86
C GLY A 295 13.80 -1.34 -8.65
N PRO A 296 14.55 -1.33 -9.75
CA PRO A 296 15.99 -1.14 -9.72
C PRO A 296 16.37 0.18 -9.04
N ILE A 297 17.41 0.15 -8.22
CA ILE A 297 17.96 1.35 -7.57
C ILE A 297 18.32 2.43 -8.60
N THR A 298 18.77 2.03 -9.78
CA THR A 298 19.11 2.94 -10.89
C THR A 298 17.95 3.81 -11.33
N GLU A 299 16.72 3.32 -11.20
CA GLU A 299 15.49 4.05 -11.54
C GLU A 299 14.95 4.78 -10.30
N LEU A 300 14.85 4.09 -9.16
CA LEU A 300 14.28 4.69 -7.95
C LEU A 300 15.06 5.92 -7.46
N ARG A 301 16.38 5.97 -7.67
CA ARG A 301 17.21 7.12 -7.31
C ARG A 301 16.90 8.40 -8.10
N THR A 302 16.18 8.31 -9.22
CA THR A 302 15.79 9.50 -9.99
C THR A 302 14.50 10.14 -9.46
N LEU A 303 13.81 9.47 -8.53
CA LEU A 303 12.58 9.96 -7.94
C LEU A 303 12.89 11.08 -6.94
N THR A 304 12.02 12.09 -6.91
CA THR A 304 12.13 13.25 -6.01
C THR A 304 10.88 13.37 -5.13
N PRO A 305 10.63 12.40 -4.23
CA PRO A 305 9.46 12.45 -3.38
C PRO A 305 9.55 13.63 -2.39
N ARG A 306 8.38 14.14 -2.01
CA ARG A 306 8.29 15.24 -1.03
C ARG A 306 8.21 14.69 0.38
N GLY A 307 8.84 15.38 1.32
CA GLY A 307 8.85 14.97 2.73
C GLY A 307 9.75 13.76 2.98
N ASP A 308 9.47 13.04 4.05
CA ASP A 308 10.17 11.80 4.38
C ASP A 308 9.53 10.61 3.66
N VAL A 309 10.36 9.66 3.25
CA VAL A 309 9.95 8.41 2.61
C VAL A 309 10.49 7.20 3.36
N PHE A 310 9.74 6.11 3.32
CA PHE A 310 10.25 4.80 3.69
C PHE A 310 10.92 4.15 2.50
N CYS A 311 12.00 3.43 2.76
CA CYS A 311 12.72 2.63 1.79
C CYS A 311 12.95 1.24 2.38
N ALA A 312 12.64 0.20 1.59
CA ALA A 312 12.95 -1.18 1.91
C ALA A 312 13.97 -1.71 0.91
N LEU A 313 15.17 -2.05 1.37
CA LEU A 313 16.24 -2.63 0.55
C LEU A 313 16.03 -4.12 0.44
N ASP A 314 16.08 -4.66 -0.77
CA ASP A 314 15.97 -6.10 -0.96
C ASP A 314 17.17 -6.86 -0.40
N PRO A 315 16.94 -8.10 0.07
CA PRO A 315 18.01 -8.99 0.49
C PRO A 315 18.95 -9.28 -0.68
N VAL A 316 20.23 -9.51 -0.36
CA VAL A 316 21.29 -9.87 -1.31
C VAL A 316 21.58 -11.37 -1.28
N GLN A 317 21.13 -12.06 -0.23
CA GLN A 317 21.19 -13.51 -0.08
C GLN A 317 19.78 -14.05 0.16
N SER A 318 19.45 -15.20 -0.43
CA SER A 318 18.23 -15.93 -0.07
C SER A 318 18.42 -16.59 1.31
N GLU A 319 17.33 -16.70 2.08
CA GLU A 319 17.36 -17.40 3.36
C GLU A 319 17.84 -18.85 3.25
N GLU A 320 17.66 -19.52 2.10
CA GLU A 320 18.19 -20.87 1.83
C GLU A 320 19.72 -20.97 1.97
N THR A 321 20.43 -19.85 1.77
CA THR A 321 21.89 -19.75 2.02
C THR A 321 22.24 -19.21 3.41
N ALA A 322 21.27 -18.66 4.16
CA ALA A 322 21.48 -18.03 5.46
C ALA A 322 21.37 -18.99 6.65
N ALA A 323 21.00 -20.25 6.41
CA ALA A 323 21.05 -21.30 7.42
C ALA A 323 22.49 -21.80 7.65
N ASP A 324 23.41 -20.91 8.02
CA ASP A 324 24.42 -21.31 9.00
C ASP A 324 23.84 -20.94 10.38
N PRO A 325 23.42 -21.92 11.19
CA PRO A 325 22.92 -21.64 12.52
C PRO A 325 23.96 -20.96 13.43
N SER A 326 25.19 -20.68 12.98
CA SER A 326 26.23 -20.04 13.80
C SER A 326 25.74 -18.77 14.51
N ALA A 327 25.43 -18.89 15.80
CA ALA A 327 25.38 -17.78 16.70
C ALA A 327 26.76 -17.09 16.64
N PRO A 328 26.85 -15.75 16.58
CA PRO A 328 28.12 -15.08 16.39
C PRO A 328 29.09 -15.52 17.50
N GLU A 329 30.21 -16.18 17.14
CA GLU A 329 31.16 -16.70 18.15
C GLU A 329 31.62 -15.61 19.10
N ALA A 330 31.73 -14.37 18.62
CA ALA A 330 32.04 -13.19 19.41
C ALA A 330 31.01 -12.90 20.51
N PHE A 331 29.72 -13.12 20.25
CA PHE A 331 28.66 -12.95 21.23
C PHE A 331 28.73 -14.03 22.32
N ILE A 332 28.91 -15.30 21.94
CA ILE A 332 29.06 -16.39 22.91
C ILE A 332 30.32 -16.20 23.76
N THR A 333 31.42 -15.78 23.14
CA THR A 333 32.68 -15.47 23.84
C THR A 333 32.50 -14.32 24.82
N ALA A 334 31.77 -13.27 24.45
CA ALA A 334 31.44 -12.17 25.35
C ALA A 334 30.59 -12.63 26.55
N LEU A 335 29.60 -13.51 26.34
CA LEU A 335 28.79 -14.06 27.43
C LEU A 335 29.61 -14.97 28.35
N LEU A 336 30.50 -15.80 27.81
CA LEU A 336 31.44 -16.61 28.59
C LEU A 336 32.36 -15.72 29.43
N SER A 337 32.86 -14.61 28.87
CA SER A 337 33.69 -13.64 29.58
C SER A 337 32.96 -12.92 30.72
N GLN A 338 31.62 -12.86 30.64
CA GLN A 338 30.74 -12.35 31.70
C GLN A 338 30.26 -13.44 32.67
N SER A 339 30.93 -14.61 32.69
CA SER A 339 30.63 -15.73 33.58
C SER A 339 29.24 -16.36 33.39
N VAL A 340 28.62 -16.21 32.21
CA VAL A 340 27.42 -16.99 31.87
C VAL A 340 27.82 -18.46 31.73
N SER A 341 27.12 -19.35 32.45
CA SER A 341 27.54 -20.75 32.49
C SER A 341 27.46 -21.41 31.10
N PRO A 342 28.45 -22.26 30.72
CA PRO A 342 28.41 -23.05 29.49
C PRO A 342 27.11 -23.84 29.32
N THR A 343 26.56 -24.40 30.41
CA THR A 343 25.30 -25.15 30.41
C THR A 343 24.11 -24.26 30.04
N THR A 344 24.08 -23.02 30.51
CA THR A 344 23.05 -22.03 30.17
C THR A 344 23.11 -21.68 28.68
N LEU A 345 24.31 -21.46 28.15
CA LEU A 345 24.53 -21.15 26.73
C LEU A 345 24.16 -22.32 25.83
N VAL A 346 24.55 -23.54 26.18
CA VAL A 346 24.15 -24.75 25.45
C VAL A 346 22.63 -24.91 25.46
N LYS A 347 21.96 -24.69 26.59
CA LYS A 347 20.50 -24.77 26.69
C LYS A 347 19.82 -23.70 25.84
N ALA A 348 20.31 -22.48 25.86
CA ALA A 348 19.79 -21.37 25.05
C ALA A 348 19.96 -21.65 23.56
N LEU A 349 21.16 -22.03 23.12
CA LEU A 349 21.44 -22.38 21.72
C LEU A 349 20.59 -23.57 21.25
N SER A 350 20.48 -24.62 22.06
CA SER A 350 19.66 -25.81 21.73
C SER A 350 18.15 -25.53 21.68
N SER A 351 17.71 -24.36 22.15
CA SER A 351 16.31 -23.93 22.04
C SER A 351 16.03 -23.11 20.76
N LEU A 352 17.08 -22.76 20.01
CA LEU A 352 16.96 -22.06 18.73
C LEU A 352 16.67 -23.06 17.59
N PRO A 353 15.82 -22.69 16.62
CA PRO A 353 15.63 -23.47 15.40
C PRO A 353 16.97 -23.73 14.68
N GLY A 354 17.18 -24.96 14.19
CA GLY A 354 18.41 -25.34 13.45
C GLY A 354 19.60 -25.77 14.33
N TRP A 355 19.51 -25.68 15.65
CA TRP A 355 20.56 -26.13 16.57
C TRP A 355 20.27 -27.50 17.18
N SER A 356 21.14 -28.48 16.94
CA SER A 356 21.15 -29.69 17.77
C SER A 356 21.90 -29.43 19.08
N ARG A 357 21.52 -30.16 20.13
CA ARG A 357 22.21 -30.13 21.43
C ARG A 357 23.70 -30.45 21.32
N LYS A 358 24.06 -31.33 20.38
CA LYS A 358 25.46 -31.69 20.10
C LYS A 358 26.22 -30.51 19.49
N GLN A 359 25.67 -29.86 18.46
CA GLN A 359 26.28 -28.66 17.87
C GLN A 359 26.48 -27.55 18.89
N ALA A 360 25.47 -27.30 19.74
CA ALA A 360 25.53 -26.29 20.80
C ALA A 360 26.65 -26.59 21.80
N TYR A 361 26.77 -27.86 22.22
CA TYR A 361 27.83 -28.30 23.12
C TYR A 361 29.22 -28.16 22.50
N ASP A 362 29.40 -28.64 21.26
CA ASP A 362 30.69 -28.60 20.55
C ASP A 362 31.17 -27.16 20.31
N LEU A 363 30.26 -26.22 20.01
CA LEU A 363 30.61 -24.80 19.87
C LEU A 363 31.02 -24.18 21.20
N VAL A 364 30.20 -24.32 22.25
CA VAL A 364 30.47 -23.72 23.56
C VAL A 364 31.74 -24.29 24.17
N LEU A 365 31.98 -25.60 24.02
CA LEU A 365 33.21 -26.25 24.49
C LEU A 365 34.45 -25.68 23.79
N ARG A 366 34.39 -25.51 22.46
CA ARG A 366 35.49 -24.95 21.66
C ARG A 366 35.82 -23.51 22.05
N LEU A 367 34.80 -22.70 22.34
CA LEU A 367 34.95 -21.29 22.70
C LEU A 367 35.34 -21.08 24.17
N ASN A 368 35.00 -22.00 25.07
CA ASN A 368 35.37 -21.94 26.49
C ASN A 368 36.82 -22.39 26.77
N GLN A 369 37.51 -22.93 25.76
CA GLN A 369 38.92 -23.36 25.85
C GLN A 369 39.90 -22.33 25.27
N ARG A 370 39.40 -21.22 24.74
CA ARG A 370 40.18 -20.05 24.30
C ARG A 370 40.07 -18.94 25.34
#